data_AF-A0A8K0TK15-F1
#
_entry.id   AF-A0A8K0TK15-F1
#
_cell.length_a   1.000
_cell.length_b   1.000
_cell.length_c   1.000
_cell.angle_alpha   90.00
_cell.angle_beta   90.00
_cell.angle_gamma   90.00
#
_symmetry.space_group_name_H-M   'P 1'
#
loop_
_entity.id
_entity.type
_entity.pdbx_description
1 polymer ?
#
loop_
_entity_poly.entity_id
_entity_poly.type
_entity_poly.pdbx_seq_one_letter_code
_entity_poly.pdbx_strand_id
1 'polypeptide(L)'
;MNDPLEQYAGPAVDEPDDDVAAHSFLDFTSSTKGGGESVTAEVFARQVRELDLTLWKDSFVDRGGVLFCRYETSCGHSFSRPCEARKHMKRHMKPFVCNLCGLQVAEKGEMRRHLKSHNAQDKLACGVGNCDAVFTRPYSRTRHQAKVHHIP
;
A
#
# COMPACT_ATOMS: atom_id res chain seq x y z
N MET A 1 -37.42 7.72 -52.91
CA MET A 1 -36.44 6.64 -52.65
C MET A 1 -35.66 7.09 -51.45
N ASN A 2 -35.97 6.51 -50.30
CA ASN A 2 -35.48 6.91 -48.98
C ASN A 2 -34.41 5.90 -48.55
N ASP A 3 -33.29 6.42 -48.08
CA ASP A 3 -32.33 5.93 -47.07
C ASP A 3 -31.88 4.45 -47.03
N PRO A 4 -30.55 4.20 -47.01
CA PRO A 4 -29.97 3.02 -46.37
C PRO A 4 -29.10 3.38 -45.15
N LEU A 5 -29.70 3.20 -43.97
CA LEU A 5 -29.22 2.42 -42.82
C LEU A 5 -27.73 2.52 -42.45
N GLU A 6 -27.50 3.27 -41.37
CA GLU A 6 -26.77 2.91 -40.16
C GLU A 6 -25.64 1.86 -40.25
N GLN A 7 -24.41 2.30 -39.96
CA GLN A 7 -23.62 1.70 -38.86
C GLN A 7 -22.38 2.56 -38.54
N TYR A 8 -22.52 3.42 -37.54
CA TYR A 8 -21.37 3.90 -36.77
C TYR A 8 -21.72 3.83 -35.29
N ALA A 9 -21.41 2.68 -34.69
CA ALA A 9 -21.42 2.53 -33.24
C ALA A 9 -20.23 3.32 -32.67
N GLY A 10 -20.47 4.57 -32.28
CA GLY A 10 -19.54 5.31 -31.44
C GLY A 10 -19.48 4.67 -30.04
N PRO A 11 -18.31 4.58 -29.40
CA PRO A 11 -18.25 4.19 -28.00
C PRO A 11 -19.00 5.23 -27.15
N ALA A 12 -19.80 4.72 -26.22
CA ALA A 12 -20.57 5.48 -25.25
C ALA A 12 -19.70 6.52 -24.54
N VAL A 13 -20.15 7.77 -24.56
CA VAL A 13 -19.68 8.83 -23.67
C VAL A 13 -20.32 8.59 -22.31
N ASP A 14 -19.57 8.02 -21.39
CA ASP A 14 -19.93 7.96 -19.97
C ASP A 14 -19.22 9.12 -19.26
N GLU A 15 -19.98 10.17 -18.95
CA GLU A 15 -19.72 11.14 -17.89
C GLU A 15 -21.04 11.31 -17.10
N PRO A 16 -21.06 11.63 -15.78
CA PRO A 16 -19.99 12.26 -15.01
C PRO A 16 -19.65 11.61 -13.64
N ASP A 17 -18.58 12.14 -13.03
CA ASP A 17 -18.15 12.01 -11.64
C ASP A 17 -19.28 12.17 -10.60
N ASP A 18 -19.41 11.18 -9.72
CA ASP A 18 -19.90 11.37 -8.35
C ASP A 18 -19.31 10.26 -7.47
N ASP A 19 -18.35 10.63 -6.62
CA ASP A 19 -18.12 10.07 -5.28
C ASP A 19 -16.89 10.74 -4.63
N VAL A 20 -16.96 12.06 -4.49
CA VAL A 20 -16.22 12.81 -3.46
C VAL A 20 -17.22 13.31 -2.44
N ALA A 21 -17.51 12.49 -1.43
CA ALA A 21 -17.60 12.90 -0.03
C ALA A 21 -18.09 11.74 0.85
N ALA A 22 -17.19 11.18 1.67
CA ALA A 22 -17.49 10.84 3.07
C ALA A 22 -16.19 10.45 3.79
N HIS A 23 -15.42 11.45 4.22
CA HIS A 23 -14.72 11.32 5.50
C HIS A 23 -15.78 11.45 6.60
N SER A 24 -16.50 10.37 6.86
CA SER A 24 -17.29 10.19 8.09
C SER A 24 -16.41 9.46 9.09
N PHE A 25 -15.78 10.26 9.95
CA PHE A 25 -15.34 9.81 11.25
C PHE A 25 -16.56 9.34 12.05
N LEU A 26 -16.38 8.25 12.81
CA LEU A 26 -17.17 7.71 13.91
C LEU A 26 -17.95 6.39 13.66
N ASP A 27 -17.57 5.46 14.55
CA ASP A 27 -18.23 4.28 15.09
C ASP A 27 -18.49 3.02 14.25
N PHE A 28 -17.60 2.05 14.48
CA PHE A 28 -18.05 0.70 14.80
C PHE A 28 -17.35 0.17 16.06
N THR A 29 -18.04 0.28 17.20
CA THR A 29 -17.76 -0.52 18.40
C THR A 29 -18.30 -1.94 18.21
N SER A 30 -17.44 -2.96 18.32
CA SER A 30 -17.63 -4.12 19.23
C SER A 30 -16.79 -5.34 18.86
N SER A 31 -15.79 -5.60 19.72
CA SER A 31 -15.56 -6.87 20.42
C SER A 31 -15.44 -8.17 19.63
N THR A 32 -14.20 -8.61 19.42
CA THR A 32 -13.81 -10.03 19.58
C THR A 32 -12.56 -10.13 20.46
N LYS A 33 -12.65 -11.00 21.47
CA LYS A 33 -11.59 -11.34 22.44
C LYS A 33 -10.44 -12.08 21.76
N GLY A 34 -9.19 -11.74 22.14
CA GLY A 34 -8.06 -12.68 22.07
C GLY A 34 -6.73 -12.10 21.56
N GLY A 35 -5.86 -11.67 22.49
CA GLY A 35 -4.40 -11.91 22.44
C GLY A 35 -3.53 -11.15 21.43
N GLY A 36 -2.84 -10.11 21.91
CA GLY A 36 -1.64 -9.54 21.29
C GLY A 36 -1.85 -8.14 20.71
N GLU A 37 -1.58 -7.11 21.51
CA GLU A 37 -1.69 -5.69 21.14
C GLU A 37 -0.60 -5.31 20.12
N SER A 38 -0.76 -5.74 18.87
CA SER A 38 0.03 -5.26 17.74
C SER A 38 -0.25 -3.77 17.51
N VAL A 39 0.78 -3.00 17.13
CA VAL A 39 0.73 -1.60 16.60
C VAL A 39 -0.71 -1.13 16.37
N THR A 40 -1.28 -0.45 17.36
CA THR A 40 -2.69 -0.03 17.30
C THR A 40 -2.91 0.96 16.16
N ALA A 41 -4.16 1.14 15.74
CA ALA A 41 -4.50 2.15 14.73
C ALA A 41 -4.04 3.56 15.15
N GLU A 42 -4.05 3.85 16.45
CA GLU A 42 -3.59 5.10 17.05
C GLU A 42 -2.07 5.28 16.94
N VAL A 43 -1.30 4.22 17.25
CA VAL A 43 0.16 4.23 17.10
C VAL A 43 0.54 4.50 15.64
N PHE A 44 -0.16 3.86 14.70
CA PHE A 44 0.05 4.08 13.27
C PHE A 44 -0.21 5.54 12.88
N ALA A 45 -1.32 6.13 13.32
CA ALA A 45 -1.67 7.52 13.00
C ALA A 45 -0.64 8.54 13.53
N ARG A 46 -0.01 8.28 14.67
CA ARG A 46 1.05 9.15 15.23
C ARG A 46 2.40 8.96 14.55
N GLN A 47 2.75 7.74 14.21
CA GLN A 47 4.11 7.38 13.78
C GLN A 47 4.29 7.39 12.27
N VAL A 48 3.23 7.60 11.50
CA VAL A 48 3.27 7.57 10.04
C VAL A 48 2.69 8.86 9.48
N ARG A 49 3.45 9.49 8.58
CA ARG A 49 2.96 10.54 7.69
C ARG A 49 2.56 9.90 6.35
N GLU A 50 1.31 10.11 5.92
CA GLU A 50 0.84 9.70 4.60
C GLU A 50 1.07 10.87 3.61
N LEU A 51 1.82 10.63 2.52
CA LEU A 51 1.99 11.59 1.43
C LEU A 51 0.74 11.60 0.57
N ASP A 52 0.36 12.79 0.12
CA ASP A 52 -0.79 12.98 -0.74
C ASP A 52 -0.52 12.38 -2.12
N LEU A 53 -1.17 11.24 -2.38
CA LEU A 53 -1.07 10.60 -3.68
C LEU A 53 -1.83 11.37 -4.75
N THR A 54 -2.78 12.27 -4.45
CA THR A 54 -3.60 12.94 -5.48
C THR A 54 -2.78 13.75 -6.48
N LEU A 55 -1.60 14.21 -6.06
CA LEU A 55 -0.60 14.88 -6.89
C LEU A 55 0.11 13.94 -7.88
N TRP A 56 -0.26 12.65 -7.93
CA TRP A 56 0.30 11.68 -8.86
C TRP A 56 0.10 12.08 -10.32
N LYS A 57 -0.98 12.80 -10.65
CA LYS A 57 -1.31 13.21 -12.03
C LYS A 57 -0.22 14.07 -12.65
N ASP A 58 0.45 14.92 -11.86
CA ASP A 58 1.54 15.78 -12.32
C ASP A 58 2.81 14.99 -12.69
N SER A 59 2.88 13.72 -12.29
CA SER A 59 3.98 12.82 -12.60
C SER A 59 3.81 12.07 -13.93
N PHE A 60 2.75 12.35 -14.70
CA PHE A 60 2.48 11.70 -15.99
C PHE A 60 2.34 12.69 -17.14
N VAL A 61 2.61 12.18 -18.35
CA VAL A 61 2.26 12.84 -19.61
C VAL A 61 1.15 12.03 -20.26
N ASP A 62 0.03 12.66 -20.60
CA ASP A 62 -1.02 12.04 -21.41
C ASP A 62 -0.69 12.21 -22.91
N ARG A 63 -0.65 11.10 -23.65
CA ARG A 63 -0.63 11.13 -25.12
C ARG A 63 -1.71 10.20 -25.65
N GLY A 64 -2.85 10.80 -26.02
CA GLY A 64 -3.96 10.07 -26.65
C GLY A 64 -4.64 9.07 -25.72
N GLY A 65 -4.82 9.41 -24.44
CA GLY A 65 -5.45 8.54 -23.45
C GLY A 65 -4.50 7.52 -22.82
N VAL A 66 -3.20 7.66 -23.06
CA VAL A 66 -2.15 6.82 -22.48
C VAL A 66 -1.27 7.69 -21.58
N LEU A 67 -1.19 7.32 -20.31
CA LEU A 67 -0.41 8.01 -19.29
C LEU A 67 1.01 7.44 -19.22
N PHE A 68 2.01 8.28 -19.51
CA PHE A 68 3.44 7.94 -19.48
C PHE A 68 4.12 8.49 -18.22
N CYS A 69 4.78 7.64 -17.44
CA CYS A 69 5.45 8.03 -16.19
C CYS A 69 6.67 8.91 -16.48
N ARG A 70 6.80 10.04 -15.76
CA ARG A 70 7.90 11.01 -15.87
C ARG A 70 8.92 10.93 -14.72
N TYR A 71 8.69 10.07 -13.72
CA TYR A 71 9.46 10.11 -12.47
C TYR A 71 10.97 9.93 -12.66
N GLU A 72 11.37 9.03 -13.57
CA GLU A 72 12.77 8.86 -13.99
C GLU A 72 12.79 8.46 -15.46
N THR A 73 13.77 8.94 -16.22
CA THR A 73 13.89 8.64 -17.67
C THR A 73 14.00 7.13 -17.94
N SER A 74 14.51 6.36 -16.97
CA SER A 74 14.63 4.90 -17.02
C SER A 74 13.32 4.16 -16.71
N CYS A 75 12.28 4.82 -16.19
CA CYS A 75 11.06 4.15 -15.77
C CYS A 75 10.25 3.60 -16.96
N GLY A 76 10.09 4.41 -18.02
CA GLY A 76 9.50 3.99 -19.31
C GLY A 76 8.08 3.40 -19.29
N HIS A 77 7.40 3.35 -18.15
CA HIS A 77 6.08 2.71 -18.03
C HIS A 77 4.96 3.62 -18.53
N SER A 78 4.01 3.01 -19.24
CA SER A 78 2.80 3.64 -19.75
C SER A 78 1.55 2.85 -19.34
N PHE A 79 0.44 3.55 -19.17
CA PHE A 79 -0.82 2.96 -18.70
C PHE A 79 -1.99 3.55 -19.48
N SER A 80 -2.89 2.70 -19.98
CA SER A 80 -4.17 3.13 -20.56
C SER A 80 -5.23 3.41 -19.50
N ARG A 81 -5.01 2.97 -18.25
CA ARG A 81 -5.96 3.10 -17.15
C ARG A 81 -5.37 3.95 -16.01
N PRO A 82 -6.08 5.00 -15.55
CA PRO A 82 -5.58 5.87 -14.48
C PRO A 82 -5.40 5.13 -13.15
N CYS A 83 -6.22 4.12 -12.87
CA CYS A 83 -6.09 3.32 -11.66
C CYS A 83 -4.78 2.51 -11.61
N GLU A 84 -4.24 2.12 -12.76
CA GLU A 84 -2.96 1.41 -12.88
C GLU A 84 -1.77 2.36 -12.74
N ALA A 85 -1.85 3.52 -13.40
CA ALA A 85 -0.88 4.61 -13.23
C ALA A 85 -0.76 5.03 -11.74
N ARG A 86 -1.89 5.21 -11.06
CA ARG A 86 -1.93 5.50 -9.61
C ARG A 86 -1.27 4.42 -8.76
N LYS A 87 -1.52 3.14 -9.07
CA LYS A 87 -0.87 2.01 -8.37
C LYS A 87 0.64 2.02 -8.60
N HIS A 88 1.07 2.28 -9.84
CA HIS A 88 2.47 2.38 -10.20
C HIS A 88 3.20 3.47 -9.40
N MET A 89 2.58 4.65 -9.21
CA MET A 89 3.21 5.74 -8.46
C MET A 89 3.54 5.44 -7.01
N LYS A 90 2.86 4.47 -6.39
CA LYS A 90 3.22 4.02 -5.03
C LYS A 90 4.67 3.50 -4.96
N ARG A 91 5.21 2.99 -6.06
CA ARG A 91 6.61 2.53 -6.13
C ARG A 91 7.62 3.68 -6.15
N HIS A 92 7.23 4.82 -6.70
CA HIS A 92 8.06 6.03 -6.73
C HIS A 92 7.92 6.85 -5.46
N MET A 93 6.68 7.24 -5.13
CA MET A 93 6.40 8.16 -4.04
C MET A 93 6.42 7.51 -2.66
N LYS A 94 6.16 6.19 -2.58
CA LYS A 94 6.14 5.43 -1.31
C LYS A 94 5.43 6.19 -0.17
N PRO A 95 4.10 6.33 -0.26
CA PRO A 95 3.37 7.36 0.46
C PRO A 95 3.41 7.23 1.98
N PHE A 96 3.77 6.08 2.53
CA PHE A 96 3.82 5.91 3.98
C PHE A 96 5.24 6.20 4.47
N VAL A 97 5.40 7.27 5.24
CA VAL A 97 6.69 7.72 5.80
C VAL A 97 6.70 7.51 7.31
N CYS A 98 7.71 6.81 7.82
CA CYS A 98 7.89 6.61 9.25
C CYS A 98 8.46 7.88 9.88
N ASN A 99 7.76 8.46 10.86
CA ASN A 99 8.21 9.67 11.56
C ASN A 99 9.39 9.42 12.50
N LEU A 100 9.68 8.15 12.83
CA LEU A 100 10.77 7.79 13.75
C LEU A 100 12.12 7.66 13.04
N CYS A 101 12.14 7.17 11.81
CA CYS A 101 13.38 6.89 11.07
C CYS A 101 13.39 7.37 9.62
N GLY A 102 12.29 7.96 9.13
CA GLY A 102 12.18 8.47 7.76
C GLY A 102 11.99 7.39 6.68
N LEU A 103 11.88 6.11 7.05
CA LEU A 103 11.67 5.04 6.08
C LEU A 103 10.37 5.25 5.31
N GLN A 104 10.43 5.13 3.98
CA GLN A 104 9.28 5.25 3.10
C GLN A 104 8.92 3.89 2.49
N VAL A 105 7.64 3.54 2.50
CA VAL A 105 7.13 2.30 1.88
C VAL A 105 5.87 2.55 1.05
N ALA A 106 5.63 1.66 0.08
CA ALA A 106 4.52 1.77 -0.86
C ALA A 106 3.17 1.42 -0.21
N GLU A 107 3.18 0.57 0.81
CA GLU A 107 1.97 -0.05 1.36
C GLU A 107 1.81 0.13 2.86
N LYS A 108 0.56 0.32 3.29
CA LYS A 108 0.18 0.49 4.70
C LYS A 108 0.54 -0.73 5.56
N GLY A 109 0.35 -1.94 5.03
CA GLY A 109 0.68 -3.19 5.71
C GLY A 109 2.18 -3.34 5.96
N GLU A 110 3.00 -2.92 4.99
CA GLU A 110 4.45 -2.89 5.16
C GLU A 110 4.89 -1.91 6.24
N MET A 111 4.25 -0.73 6.29
CA MET A 111 4.53 0.27 7.32
C MET A 111 4.15 -0.22 8.71
N ARG A 112 2.95 -0.81 8.88
CA ARG A 112 2.54 -1.42 10.17
C ARG A 112 3.56 -2.45 10.65
N ARG A 113 4.01 -3.31 9.75
CA ARG A 113 5.03 -4.32 10.04
C ARG A 113 6.39 -3.70 10.34
N HIS A 114 6.74 -2.59 9.71
CA HIS A 114 7.95 -1.84 10.02
C HIS A 114 7.88 -1.25 11.43
N LEU A 115 6.75 -0.68 11.87
CA LEU A 115 6.64 -0.12 13.21
C LEU A 115 6.91 -1.16 14.33
N LYS A 116 6.61 -2.44 14.08
CA LYS A 116 7.00 -3.55 14.97
C LYS A 116 8.52 -3.67 15.19
N SER A 117 9.36 -3.14 14.31
CA SER A 117 10.81 -3.16 14.54
C SER A 117 11.26 -2.15 15.58
N HIS A 118 10.50 -1.07 15.77
CA HIS A 118 10.75 -0.05 16.79
C HIS A 118 10.31 -0.49 18.19
N ASN A 119 9.33 -1.37 18.29
CA ASN A 119 8.84 -1.88 19.57
C ASN A 119 9.50 -3.21 19.94
N ALA A 120 10.13 -3.28 21.11
CA ALA A 120 10.75 -4.51 21.62
C ALA A 120 9.70 -5.57 21.98
N GLN A 121 8.52 -5.16 22.44
CA GLN A 121 7.42 -6.06 22.84
C GLN A 121 6.77 -6.76 21.64
N ASP A 122 6.90 -6.19 20.43
CA ASP A 122 6.40 -6.78 19.18
C ASP A 122 7.38 -7.79 18.56
N LYS A 123 8.56 -7.99 19.16
CA LYS A 123 9.55 -8.95 18.68
C LYS A 123 9.26 -10.36 19.21
N LEU A 124 9.64 -11.34 18.41
CA LEU A 124 9.41 -12.76 18.62
C LEU A 124 10.76 -13.44 18.87
N ALA A 125 10.97 -13.94 20.09
CA ALA A 125 12.11 -14.80 20.38
C ALA A 125 12.00 -16.14 19.63
N CYS A 126 13.14 -16.76 19.34
CA CYS A 126 13.22 -18.09 18.74
C CYS A 126 12.46 -19.13 19.58
N GLY A 127 12.59 -19.07 20.91
CA GLY A 127 11.93 -20.01 21.82
C GLY A 127 12.58 -21.41 21.86
N VAL A 128 13.64 -21.65 21.09
CA VAL A 128 14.51 -22.82 21.22
C VAL A 128 15.54 -22.54 22.31
N GLY A 129 15.81 -23.50 23.19
CA GLY A 129 16.78 -23.36 24.28
C GLY A 129 18.18 -23.00 23.76
N ASN A 130 18.88 -22.13 24.48
CA ASN A 130 20.19 -21.60 24.10
C ASN A 130 20.22 -20.88 22.74
N CYS A 131 19.10 -20.28 22.31
CA CYS A 131 19.03 -19.45 21.12
C CYS A 131 18.40 -18.09 21.43
N ASP A 132 19.23 -17.05 21.42
CA ASP A 132 18.83 -15.66 21.69
C ASP A 132 18.36 -14.91 20.42
N ALA A 133 18.09 -15.64 19.33
CA ALA A 133 17.66 -15.01 18.09
C ALA A 133 16.26 -14.39 18.23
N VAL A 134 16.11 -13.15 17.78
CA VAL A 134 14.88 -12.36 17.87
C VAL A 134 14.44 -11.89 16.49
N PHE A 135 13.14 -11.96 16.22
CA PHE A 135 12.55 -11.71 14.91
C PHE A 135 11.39 -10.73 15.01
N THR A 136 11.17 -9.91 13.99
CA THR A 136 9.98 -9.04 13.91
C THR A 136 8.81 -9.70 13.18
N ARG A 137 9.01 -10.90 12.60
CA ARG A 137 8.02 -11.60 11.77
C ARG A 137 7.97 -13.09 12.12
N PRO A 138 6.78 -13.71 12.20
CA PRO A 138 6.63 -15.14 12.48
C PRO A 138 7.33 -16.02 11.45
N TYR A 139 7.10 -15.77 10.16
CA TYR A 139 7.74 -16.52 9.07
C TYR A 139 9.27 -16.50 9.16
N SER A 140 9.86 -15.36 9.56
CA SER A 140 11.31 -15.26 9.73
C SER A 140 11.82 -16.14 10.87
N ARG A 141 11.09 -16.21 11.99
CA ARG A 141 11.39 -17.10 13.11
C ARG A 141 11.25 -18.57 12.70
N THR A 142 10.12 -18.96 12.12
CA THR A 142 9.89 -20.35 11.69
C THR A 142 10.94 -20.80 10.67
N ARG A 143 11.27 -19.96 9.70
CA ARG A 143 12.34 -20.26 8.74
C ARG A 143 13.71 -20.38 9.41
N HIS A 144 13.99 -19.58 10.44
CA HIS A 144 15.22 -19.72 11.23
C HIS A 144 15.24 -21.05 11.99
N GLN A 145 14.14 -21.41 12.65
CA GLN A 145 13.99 -22.70 13.34
C GLN A 145 14.21 -23.88 12.39
N ALA A 146 13.63 -23.84 11.19
CA ALA A 146 13.82 -24.89 10.18
C ALA A 146 15.26 -24.99 9.65
N LYS A 147 15.96 -23.85 9.51
CA LYS A 147 17.31 -23.84 8.92
C LYS A 147 18.45 -24.03 9.92
N VAL A 148 18.30 -23.51 11.13
CA VAL A 148 19.36 -23.47 12.17
C VAL A 148 19.13 -24.57 13.20
N HIS A 149 17.88 -24.85 13.52
CA HIS A 149 17.52 -25.87 14.51
C HIS A 149 16.92 -27.13 13.89
N HIS A 150 16.71 -27.15 12.57
CA HIS A 150 16.09 -28.25 11.83
C HIS A 150 14.70 -28.65 12.38
N ILE A 151 13.96 -27.65 12.89
CA ILE A 151 12.59 -27.81 13.41
C ILE A 151 11.60 -27.40 12.31
N PRO A 152 10.78 -28.33 11.78
CA PRO A 152 9.84 -28.05 10.69
C PRO A 152 8.72 -27.06 11.05
#